data_AF-A0QRP8-F1
#
_entry.id   AF-A0QRP8-F1
#
_cell.length_a   1.000
_cell.length_b   1.000
_cell.length_c   1.000
_cell.angle_alpha   90.00
_cell.angle_beta   90.00
_cell.angle_gamma   90.00
#
_symmetry.space_group_name_H-M   'P 1'
#
loop_
_entity.id
_entity.type
_entity.pdbx_description
1 polymer ?
#
loop_
_entity_poly.entity_id
_entity_poly.type
_entity_poly.pdbx_seq_one_letter_code
_entity_poly.pdbx_strand_id
1 'polypeptide(L)'
;MAAAGFLLTGCAIAGTPVAAPVDDEWRDAVTQAVAGLGGQLGPISDAMGTKDYLELQSACADLRGYIDKAKRKVLPGPDVAVNEALRDGLDGYRDWAEQCMTLSATSSPAQLRKFSDTIDGADKRIKDGLKLLGIEIGRK
;
A
#
# COMPACT_ATOMS: atom_id res chain seq x y z
N MET A 1 44.91 23.42 -33.53
CA MET A 1 44.19 22.13 -33.51
C MET A 1 42.72 22.39 -33.78
N ALA A 2 42.13 21.64 -34.69
CA ALA A 2 40.79 21.82 -35.23
C ALA A 2 39.74 20.97 -34.47
N ALA A 3 38.49 21.46 -34.49
CA ALA A 3 37.21 20.71 -34.66
C ALA A 3 36.07 21.76 -34.48
N ALA A 4 35.44 22.32 -35.52
CA ALA A 4 34.50 21.73 -36.49
C ALA A 4 33.22 21.14 -35.86
N GLY A 5 32.07 21.79 -36.12
CA GLY A 5 30.68 21.26 -36.20
C GLY A 5 30.12 20.59 -34.93
N PHE A 6 28.90 20.85 -34.47
CA PHE A 6 27.66 20.77 -35.23
C PHE A 6 26.56 21.56 -34.52
N LEU A 7 25.82 22.36 -35.28
CA LEU A 7 24.44 22.71 -34.97
C LEU A 7 23.61 21.42 -35.05
N LEU A 8 22.98 21.03 -33.95
CA LEU A 8 21.78 20.21 -34.00
C LEU A 8 20.70 20.87 -33.15
N THR A 9 19.92 21.70 -33.83
CA THR A 9 18.50 21.91 -33.58
C THR A 9 17.82 20.58 -33.28
N GLY A 10 17.65 20.27 -31.99
CA GLY A 10 16.71 19.28 -31.53
C GLY A 10 15.48 20.02 -31.03
N CYS A 11 14.36 19.93 -31.78
CA CYS A 11 13.06 20.35 -31.29
C CYS A 11 12.81 19.69 -29.93
N ALA A 12 12.74 20.48 -28.87
CA ALA A 12 12.04 20.06 -27.66
C ALA A 12 10.56 19.98 -28.04
N ILE A 13 10.17 18.84 -28.62
CA ILE A 13 8.78 18.42 -28.61
C ILE A 13 8.41 18.44 -27.13
N ALA A 14 7.42 19.25 -26.76
CA ALA A 14 6.79 19.21 -25.46
C ALA A 14 6.15 17.82 -25.33
N GLY A 15 6.98 16.82 -25.03
CA GLY A 15 6.60 15.45 -24.86
C GLY A 15 5.72 15.39 -23.64
N THR A 16 4.57 14.75 -23.79
CA THR A 16 3.81 14.18 -22.68
C THR A 16 4.80 13.62 -21.65
N PRO A 17 4.64 13.90 -20.34
CA PRO A 17 5.51 13.32 -19.33
C PRO A 17 5.41 11.80 -19.45
N VAL A 18 6.44 11.19 -20.04
CA VAL A 18 6.59 9.74 -20.03
C VAL A 18 6.97 9.44 -18.59
N ALA A 19 6.09 8.73 -17.90
CA ALA A 19 6.33 8.28 -16.53
C ALA A 19 7.73 7.63 -16.49
N ALA A 20 8.54 7.99 -15.49
CA ALA A 20 9.86 7.39 -15.34
C ALA A 20 9.72 5.85 -15.35
N PRO A 21 10.68 5.09 -15.91
CA PRO A 21 10.60 3.65 -15.84
C PRO A 21 10.51 3.22 -14.37
N VAL A 22 9.66 2.22 -14.10
CA VAL A 22 9.61 1.53 -12.81
C VAL A 22 10.99 0.92 -12.57
N ASP A 23 11.78 1.50 -11.67
CA ASP A 23 13.06 0.92 -11.27
C ASP A 23 12.87 -0.19 -10.22
N ASP A 24 13.86 -1.07 -10.13
CA ASP A 24 13.83 -2.22 -9.22
C ASP A 24 13.85 -1.76 -7.75
N GLU A 25 14.44 -0.60 -7.43
CA GLU A 25 14.49 -0.06 -6.07
C GLU A 25 13.08 0.26 -5.55
N TRP A 26 12.27 0.96 -6.34
CA TRP A 26 10.91 1.26 -5.94
C TRP A 26 10.03 0.02 -5.91
N ARG A 27 10.20 -0.91 -6.87
CA ARG A 27 9.48 -2.20 -6.86
C ARG A 27 9.80 -3.02 -5.60
N ASP A 28 11.07 -3.04 -5.18
CA ASP A 28 11.50 -3.68 -3.94
C ASP A 28 10.93 -2.96 -2.72
N ALA A 29 10.89 -1.63 -2.72
CA ALA A 29 10.28 -0.85 -1.65
C ALA A 29 8.78 -1.18 -1.49
N VAL A 30 8.04 -1.31 -2.60
CA VAL A 30 6.63 -1.74 -2.59
C VAL A 30 6.51 -3.16 -2.05
N THR A 31 7.33 -4.10 -2.53
CA THR A 31 7.30 -5.50 -2.08
C THR A 31 7.56 -5.61 -0.58
N GLN A 32 8.57 -4.90 -0.06
CA GLN A 32 8.88 -4.87 1.36
C GLN A 32 7.76 -4.21 2.20
N ALA A 33 7.12 -3.17 1.66
CA ALA A 33 6.00 -2.51 2.33
C ALA A 33 4.78 -3.44 2.43
N VAL A 34 4.47 -4.20 1.38
CA VAL A 34 3.36 -5.17 1.44
C VAL A 34 3.70 -6.37 2.32
N ALA A 35 4.93 -6.86 2.28
CA ALA A 35 5.37 -7.94 3.18
C ALA A 35 5.30 -7.53 4.65
N GLY A 36 5.76 -6.31 4.99
CA GLY A 36 5.67 -5.80 6.35
C GLY A 36 4.24 -5.52 6.78
N LEU A 37 3.34 -5.11 5.87
CA LEU A 37 1.90 -5.02 6.14
C LEU A 37 1.34 -6.37 6.60
N GLY A 38 1.66 -7.45 5.88
CA GLY A 38 1.28 -8.82 6.28
C GLY A 38 1.81 -9.20 7.66
N GLY A 39 3.02 -8.76 8.01
CA GLY A 39 3.60 -8.96 9.35
C GLY A 39 2.84 -8.26 10.47
N GLN A 40 2.21 -7.11 10.20
CA GLN A 40 1.38 -6.40 11.19
C GLN A 40 0.02 -7.08 11.45
N LEU A 41 -0.46 -7.92 10.53
CA LEU A 41 -1.77 -8.57 10.68
C LEU A 41 -1.75 -9.74 11.68
N GLY A 42 -0.58 -10.32 11.97
CA GLY A 42 -0.43 -11.44 12.90
C GLY A 42 -0.93 -11.11 14.32
N PRO A 43 -0.35 -10.09 14.99
CA PRO A 43 -0.79 -9.69 16.33
C PRO A 43 -2.28 -9.33 16.40
N ILE A 44 -2.83 -8.73 15.34
CA ILE A 44 -4.25 -8.39 15.26
C ILE A 44 -5.09 -9.67 15.23
N SER A 45 -4.71 -10.65 14.40
CA SER A 45 -5.38 -11.95 14.32
C SER A 45 -5.34 -12.69 15.66
N ASP A 46 -4.20 -12.67 16.33
CA ASP A 46 -4.04 -13.32 17.64
C ASP A 46 -4.94 -12.67 18.70
N ALA A 47 -4.93 -11.33 18.79
CA ALA A 47 -5.78 -10.57 19.71
C ALA A 47 -7.28 -10.78 19.44
N MET A 48 -7.69 -10.83 18.17
CA MET A 48 -9.07 -11.17 17.79
C MET A 48 -9.45 -12.59 18.23
N GLY A 49 -8.55 -13.56 18.05
CA GLY A 49 -8.76 -14.95 18.44
C GLY A 49 -8.93 -15.15 19.94
N THR A 50 -8.17 -14.41 20.76
CA THR A 50 -8.26 -14.44 22.23
C THR A 50 -9.30 -13.49 22.80
N LYS A 51 -9.89 -12.63 21.96
CA LYS A 51 -10.82 -11.55 22.35
C LYS A 51 -10.17 -10.55 23.32
N ASP A 52 -8.86 -10.35 23.19
CA ASP A 52 -8.14 -9.32 23.93
C ASP A 52 -8.30 -7.97 23.23
N TYR A 53 -9.31 -7.20 23.65
CA TYR A 53 -9.63 -5.92 23.02
C TYR A 53 -8.60 -4.83 23.32
N LEU A 54 -7.81 -4.95 24.39
CA LEU A 54 -6.75 -3.98 24.68
C LEU A 54 -5.56 -4.22 23.76
N GLU A 55 -5.13 -5.48 23.62
CA GLU A 55 -4.08 -5.86 22.69
C GLU A 55 -4.50 -5.57 21.24
N LEU A 56 -5.76 -5.83 20.90
CA LEU A 56 -6.32 -5.52 19.58
C LEU A 56 -6.20 -4.04 19.24
N GLN A 57 -6.55 -3.16 20.19
CA GLN A 57 -6.45 -1.72 20.02
C GLN A 57 -4.99 -1.28 19.82
N SER A 58 -4.06 -1.84 20.60
CA SER A 58 -2.64 -1.56 20.48
C SER A 58 -2.08 -2.00 19.12
N ALA A 59 -2.32 -3.25 18.73
CA ALA A 59 -1.87 -3.81 17.46
C ALA A 59 -2.43 -3.04 16.25
N CYS A 60 -3.67 -2.58 16.33
CA CYS A 60 -4.27 -1.77 15.28
C CYS A 60 -3.73 -0.33 15.23
N ALA A 61 -3.33 0.25 16.36
CA ALA A 61 -2.60 1.51 16.38
C ALA A 61 -1.22 1.39 15.74
N ASP A 62 -0.51 0.29 15.99
CA ASP A 62 0.78 -0.03 15.38
C ASP A 62 0.66 -0.21 13.87
N LEU A 63 -0.34 -0.95 13.41
CA LEU A 63 -0.66 -1.08 11.99
C LEU A 63 -0.90 0.29 11.34
N ARG A 64 -1.71 1.16 11.96
CA ARG A 64 -1.93 2.52 11.45
C ARG A 64 -0.62 3.28 11.28
N GLY A 65 0.25 3.23 12.29
CA GLY A 65 1.57 3.86 12.25
C GLY A 65 2.49 3.24 11.19
N TYR A 66 2.40 1.93 10.95
CA TYR A 66 3.11 1.25 9.87
C TYR A 66 2.63 1.74 8.51
N ILE A 67 1.32 1.81 8.27
CA ILE A 67 0.73 2.26 7.00
C ILE A 67 1.17 3.68 6.68
N ASP A 68 1.15 4.60 7.64
CA ASP A 68 1.60 5.98 7.42
C ASP A 68 3.07 6.05 7.01
N LYS A 69 3.91 5.15 7.52
CA LYS A 69 5.33 5.04 7.11
C LYS A 69 5.46 4.40 5.72
N ALA A 70 4.75 3.30 5.48
CA ALA A 70 4.75 2.59 4.20
C ALA A 70 4.30 3.51 3.06
N LYS A 71 3.19 4.24 3.26
CA LYS A 71 2.66 5.20 2.29
C LYS A 71 3.68 6.26 1.89
N ARG A 72 4.42 6.81 2.85
CA ARG A 72 5.50 7.79 2.60
C ARG A 72 6.71 7.19 1.90
N LYS A 73 6.99 5.90 2.11
CA LYS A 73 8.11 5.19 1.48
C LYS A 73 7.82 4.89 0.01
N VAL A 74 6.58 4.55 -0.33
CA VAL A 74 6.23 3.99 -1.64
C VAL A 74 5.44 4.95 -2.53
N LEU A 75 4.93 6.08 -2.02
CA LEU A 75 4.16 7.05 -2.80
C LEU A 75 4.72 8.48 -2.73
N PRO A 76 4.69 9.23 -3.85
CA PRO A 76 4.36 8.75 -5.21
C PRO A 76 5.51 7.93 -5.79
N GLY A 77 5.18 6.86 -6.50
CA GLY A 77 6.10 6.14 -7.37
C GLY A 77 6.02 6.60 -8.84
N PRO A 78 6.80 5.95 -9.72
CA PRO A 78 6.84 6.29 -11.14
C PRO A 78 5.55 5.93 -11.91
N ASP A 79 4.79 4.92 -11.51
CA ASP A 79 3.59 4.48 -12.23
C ASP A 79 2.29 5.01 -11.59
N VAL A 80 1.48 5.73 -12.37
CA VAL A 80 0.24 6.37 -11.90
C VAL A 80 -0.82 5.35 -11.49
N ALA A 81 -1.00 4.27 -12.25
CA ALA A 81 -2.02 3.26 -11.96
C ALA A 81 -1.65 2.45 -10.72
N VAL A 82 -0.37 2.13 -10.55
CA VAL A 82 0.13 1.50 -9.33
C VAL A 82 -0.03 2.44 -8.14
N ASN A 83 0.28 3.74 -8.30
CA ASN A 83 0.12 4.72 -7.23
C ASN A 83 -1.33 4.83 -6.75
N GLU A 84 -2.30 4.82 -7.68
CA GLU A 84 -3.72 4.85 -7.35
C GLU A 84 -4.12 3.61 -6.56
N ALA A 85 -3.79 2.41 -7.06
CA ALA A 85 -4.10 1.16 -6.41
C ALA A 85 -3.46 1.04 -5.01
N LEU A 86 -2.18 1.40 -4.88
CA LEU A 86 -1.47 1.39 -3.59
C LEU A 86 -2.03 2.44 -2.62
N ARG A 87 -2.39 3.63 -3.10
CA ARG A 87 -3.01 4.67 -2.26
C ARG A 87 -4.34 4.17 -1.71
N ASP A 88 -5.22 3.69 -2.58
CA ASP A 88 -6.54 3.18 -2.19
C ASP A 88 -6.41 1.99 -1.23
N GLY A 89 -5.48 1.07 -1.49
CA GLY A 89 -5.22 -0.07 -0.62
C GLY A 89 -4.70 0.33 0.75
N LEU A 90 -3.68 1.18 0.81
CA LEU A 90 -3.11 1.65 2.08
C LEU A 90 -4.12 2.48 2.87
N ASP A 91 -4.91 3.34 2.21
CA ASP A 91 -5.96 4.11 2.87
C ASP A 91 -7.08 3.21 3.39
N GLY A 92 -7.47 2.17 2.64
CA GLY A 92 -8.40 1.15 3.12
C GLY A 92 -7.89 0.39 4.36
N TYR A 93 -6.61 0.01 4.39
CA TYR A 93 -6.00 -0.61 5.56
C TYR A 93 -5.93 0.36 6.76
N ARG A 94 -5.74 1.65 6.50
CA ARG A 94 -5.72 2.68 7.53
C ARG A 94 -7.11 2.84 8.16
N ASP A 95 -8.15 2.91 7.34
CA ASP A 95 -9.54 2.97 7.78
C ASP A 95 -9.96 1.70 8.51
N TRP A 96 -9.46 0.54 8.07
CA TRP A 96 -9.66 -0.73 8.77
C TRP A 96 -9.00 -0.73 10.15
N ALA A 97 -7.77 -0.23 10.27
CA ALA A 97 -7.07 -0.08 11.55
C ALA A 97 -7.82 0.88 12.49
N GLU A 98 -8.37 1.98 11.99
CA GLU A 98 -9.19 2.90 12.79
C GLU A 98 -10.50 2.24 13.27
N GLN A 99 -11.16 1.47 12.41
CA GLN A 99 -12.34 0.68 12.83
C GLN A 99 -11.98 -0.37 13.88
N CYS A 100 -10.87 -1.08 13.69
CA CYS A 100 -10.35 -2.08 14.61
C CYS A 100 -10.19 -1.53 16.04
N MET A 101 -9.63 -0.32 16.17
CA MET A 101 -9.43 0.34 17.47
C MET A 101 -10.73 0.63 18.24
N THR A 102 -11.89 0.53 17.58
CA THR A 102 -13.21 0.74 18.20
C THR A 102 -13.96 -0.56 18.48
N LEU A 103 -13.38 -1.71 18.10
CA LEU A 103 -14.01 -3.00 18.34
C LEU A 103 -14.03 -3.37 19.83
N SER A 104 -15.10 -4.02 20.24
CA SER A 104 -15.33 -4.45 21.61
C SER A 104 -16.24 -5.68 21.65
N ALA A 105 -16.46 -6.24 22.83
CA ALA A 105 -17.39 -7.34 23.05
C ALA A 105 -18.84 -7.01 22.65
N THR A 106 -19.19 -5.72 22.59
CA THR A 106 -20.54 -5.23 22.25
C THR A 106 -20.65 -4.74 20.81
N SER A 107 -19.62 -4.93 19.98
CA SER A 107 -19.68 -4.56 18.55
C SER A 107 -20.83 -5.28 17.86
N SER A 108 -21.65 -4.51 17.15
CA SER A 108 -22.81 -5.04 16.43
C SER A 108 -22.40 -5.87 15.20
N PRO A 109 -23.27 -6.78 14.72
CA PRO A 109 -23.02 -7.51 13.48
C PRO A 109 -22.77 -6.62 12.26
N ALA A 110 -23.41 -5.45 12.21
CA ALA A 110 -23.21 -4.48 11.13
C ALA A 110 -21.80 -3.85 11.17
N GLN A 111 -21.29 -3.53 12.37
CA GLN A 111 -19.92 -3.04 12.54
C GLN A 111 -18.90 -4.11 12.13
N LEU A 112 -19.11 -5.36 12.54
CA LEU A 112 -18.22 -6.47 12.16
C LEU A 112 -18.24 -6.76 10.66
N ARG A 113 -19.40 -6.61 10.01
CA ARG A 113 -19.50 -6.74 8.55
C ARG A 113 -18.74 -5.63 7.83
N LYS A 114 -18.97 -4.37 8.22
CA LYS A 114 -18.23 -3.22 7.66
C LYS A 114 -16.71 -3.39 7.85
N PHE A 115 -16.30 -3.87 9.02
CA PHE A 115 -14.90 -4.18 9.31
C PHE A 115 -14.33 -5.21 8.34
N SER A 116 -15.02 -6.33 8.11
CA SER A 116 -14.63 -7.36 7.12
C SER A 116 -14.57 -6.79 5.70
N ASP A 117 -15.61 -6.09 5.27
CA ASP A 117 -15.69 -5.54 3.91
C ASP A 117 -14.57 -4.53 3.63
N THR A 118 -14.13 -3.78 4.65
CA THR A 118 -13.06 -2.80 4.53
C THR A 118 -11.71 -3.47 4.24
N ILE A 119 -11.34 -4.53 4.99
CA ILE A 119 -10.07 -5.23 4.75
C ILE A 119 -10.07 -5.98 3.43
N ASP A 120 -11.19 -6.60 3.05
CA ASP A 120 -11.33 -7.29 1.76
C ASP A 120 -11.14 -6.31 0.58
N GLY A 121 -11.72 -5.11 0.70
CA GLY A 121 -11.54 -4.03 -0.27
C GLY A 121 -10.10 -3.54 -0.34
N ALA A 122 -9.47 -3.29 0.81
CA ALA A 122 -8.09 -2.82 0.91
C ALA A 122 -7.09 -3.82 0.34
N ASP A 123 -7.21 -5.10 0.73
CA ASP A 123 -6.38 -6.19 0.24
C ASP A 123 -6.50 -6.35 -1.28
N LYS A 124 -7.71 -6.29 -1.83
CA LYS A 124 -7.93 -6.32 -3.27
C LYS A 124 -7.15 -5.21 -3.98
N ARG A 125 -7.18 -3.97 -3.48
CA ARG A 125 -6.47 -2.84 -4.10
C ARG A 125 -4.95 -2.98 -4.03
N ILE A 126 -4.41 -3.50 -2.92
CA ILE A 126 -2.99 -3.85 -2.84
C ILE A 126 -2.64 -4.92 -3.88
N LYS A 127 -3.46 -5.97 -4.01
CA LYS A 127 -3.25 -7.03 -5.00
C LYS A 127 -3.30 -6.52 -6.44
N ASP A 128 -4.22 -5.61 -6.73
CA ASP A 128 -4.31 -4.94 -8.05
C ASP A 128 -3.03 -4.14 -8.34
N GLY A 129 -2.51 -3.39 -7.37
CA GLY A 129 -1.25 -2.64 -7.50
C GLY A 129 -0.03 -3.54 -7.73
N LEU A 130 0.08 -4.65 -7.00
CA LEU A 130 1.15 -5.63 -7.19
C LEU A 130 1.08 -6.31 -8.56
N LYS A 131 -0.14 -6.63 -9.04
CA LYS A 131 -0.34 -7.20 -10.37
C LYS A 131 0.10 -6.24 -11.48
N LEU A 132 -0.18 -4.95 -11.34
CA LEU A 132 0.30 -3.92 -12.27
C LEU A 132 1.84 -3.83 -12.30
N LEU A 133 2.50 -4.14 -11.19
CA LEU A 133 3.96 -4.23 -11.10
C LEU A 133 4.55 -5.53 -11.65
N GLY A 134 3.72 -6.48 -12.08
CA GLY A 134 4.16 -7.81 -12.49
C GLY A 134 4.68 -8.66 -11.32
N ILE A 135 4.33 -8.31 -10.07
CA ILE A 135 4.68 -9.10 -8.89
C ILE A 135 3.64 -10.20 -8.75
N GLU A 136 4.08 -11.46 -8.88
CA GLU A 136 3.21 -12.60 -8.62
C GLU A 136 2.89 -12.72 -7.13
N ILE A 137 1.59 -12.68 -6.83
CA ILE A 137 1.10 -12.93 -5.48
C ILE A 137 0.93 -14.43 -5.34
N GLY A 138 1.90 -15.06 -4.68
CA GLY A 138 1.86 -16.49 -4.40
C GLY A 138 0.54 -16.87 -3.73
N ARG A 139 -0.31 -17.59 -4.45
CA ARG A 139 -1.52 -18.22 -3.92
C ARG A 139 -1.04 -19.40 -3.05
N LYS A 140 -0.98 -19.22 -1.74
CA LYS A 140 -0.96 -20.36 -0.81
C LYS A 140 -2.39 -20.78 -0.52
#